data_AF-A0A7V9ZVH5-F1
#
_entry.id   AF-A0A7V9ZVH5-F1
#
_cell.length_a   1.000
_cell.length_b   1.000
_cell.length_c   1.000
_cell.angle_alpha   90.00
_cell.angle_beta   90.00
_cell.angle_gamma   90.00
#
_symmetry.space_group_name_H-M   'P 1'
#
loop_
_entity.id
_entity.type
_entity.pdbx_description
1 polymer ?
#
loop_
_entity_poly.entity_id
_entity_poly.type
_entity_poly.pdbx_seq_one_letter_code
_entity_poly.pdbx_strand_id
1 'polypeptide(L)' 'RWAWRSWRFAWSAEPGEYELCCRARDSEGRRQPLEPTWNLGGYGNNAVQRIRATVVSEP' A
#
# COMPACT_ATOMS: atom_id res chain seq x y z
N ARG A 1 12.84 7.28 14.10
CA ARG A 1 11.48 7.75 14.44
C ARG A 1 10.91 8.62 13.34
N TRP A 2 11.66 9.63 12.87
CA TRP A 2 11.17 10.63 11.90
C TRP A 2 11.48 10.32 10.43
N ALA A 3 12.32 9.31 10.16
CA ALA A 3 12.61 8.86 8.80
C ALA A 3 11.67 7.72 8.40
N TRP A 4 11.38 7.62 7.09
CA TRP A 4 10.70 6.47 6.51
C TRP A 4 11.50 5.17 6.73
N ARG A 5 10.79 4.05 6.70
CA ARG A 5 11.38 2.72 6.79
C ARG A 5 11.14 2.01 5.46
N SER A 6 12.23 1.69 4.76
CA SER A 6 12.16 0.81 3.61
C SER A 6 11.76 -0.59 4.09
N TRP A 7 10.99 -1.27 3.26
CA TRP A 7 10.56 -2.64 3.47
C TRP A 7 10.54 -3.36 2.12
N ARG A 8 10.61 -4.68 2.17
CA ARG A 8 10.47 -5.56 1.01
C ARG A 8 9.66 -6.77 1.41
N PHE A 9 8.93 -7.32 0.47
CA PHE A 9 8.18 -8.57 0.64
C PHE A 9 8.44 -9.43 -0.59
N ALA A 10 8.97 -10.64 -0.38
CA ALA A 10 9.14 -11.60 -1.46
C ALA A 10 7.77 -12.18 -1.81
N TRP A 11 7.37 -12.04 -3.07
CA TRP A 11 6.10 -12.53 -3.58
C TRP A 11 6.38 -13.45 -4.75
N SER A 12 6.02 -14.73 -4.59
CA SER A 12 5.95 -15.70 -5.68
C SER A 12 4.59 -15.52 -6.37
N ALA A 13 4.59 -14.80 -7.48
CA ALA A 13 3.38 -14.51 -8.23
C ALA A 13 3.16 -15.54 -9.34
N GLU A 14 1.90 -15.93 -9.54
CA GLU A 14 1.48 -16.65 -10.74
C GLU A 14 1.07 -15.63 -11.81
N PRO A 15 1.04 -15.99 -13.11
CA PRO A 15 0.51 -15.12 -14.14
C PRO A 15 -0.94 -14.70 -13.86
N GLY A 16 -1.24 -13.41 -14.04
CA GLY A 16 -2.58 -12.86 -13.79
C GLY A 16 -2.61 -11.39 -13.41
N GLU A 17 -3.81 -10.90 -13.12
CA GLU A 17 -4.07 -9.53 -12.67
C GLU A 17 -4.19 -9.47 -11.15
N TYR A 18 -3.45 -8.55 -10.53
CA TYR A 18 -3.42 -8.37 -9.09
C TYR A 18 -3.58 -6.90 -8.70
N GLU A 19 -4.16 -6.65 -7.53
CA GLU A 19 -4.08 -5.37 -6.85
C GLU A 19 -3.12 -5.49 -5.65
N LEU A 20 -1.99 -4.80 -5.74
CA LEU A 20 -0.99 -4.74 -4.68
C LEU A 20 -1.29 -3.57 -3.74
N CYS A 21 -1.22 -3.85 -2.45
CA CYS A 21 -1.46 -2.90 -1.39
C CYS A 21 -0.32 -2.91 -0.37
N CYS A 22 -0.06 -1.78 0.28
CA CYS A 22 0.77 -1.72 1.47
C CYS A 22 0.06 -0.97 2.60
N ARG A 23 0.20 -1.48 3.84
CA ARG A 23 -0.49 -0.92 5.02
C ARG A 23 0.44 -0.90 6.22
N ALA A 24 0.87 0.29 6.62
CA ALA A 24 1.73 0.49 7.78
C ALA A 24 0.94 0.53 9.10
N ARG A 25 1.62 0.15 10.18
CA ARG A 25 1.21 0.35 11.58
C ARG A 25 2.37 0.97 12.37
N ASP A 26 2.10 1.99 13.18
CA ASP A 26 3.11 2.59 14.06
C ASP A 26 3.18 1.88 15.44
N SER A 27 4.16 2.28 16.27
CA SER A 27 4.36 1.74 17.62
C SER A 27 3.23 2.05 18.60
N GLU A 28 2.42 3.08 18.30
CA GLU A 28 1.24 3.45 19.09
C GLU A 28 -0.03 2.74 18.59
N GLY A 29 0.13 1.88 17.59
CA GLY A 29 -0.92 1.02 17.06
C GLY A 29 -1.78 1.66 15.97
N ARG A 30 -1.50 2.90 15.56
CA ARG A 30 -2.22 3.57 14.47
C ARG A 30 -1.96 2.85 13.16
N ARG A 31 -2.98 2.77 12.30
CA ARG A 31 -2.92 2.08 11.01
C ARG A 31 -3.49 2.99 9.93
N GLN A 32 -2.99 2.85 8.71
CA GLN A 32 -3.59 3.51 7.56
C GLN A 32 -5.05 3.06 7.36
N PRO A 33 -5.98 3.98 7.01
CA PRO A 33 -7.34 3.61 6.63
C PRO A 33 -7.37 2.95 5.25
N LEU A 34 -8.40 2.14 4.97
CA LEU A 34 -8.55 1.53 3.64
C LEU A 34 -9.03 2.57 2.62
N GLU A 35 -9.92 3.47 3.04
CA GLU A 35 -10.45 4.53 2.19
C GLU A 35 -9.96 5.91 2.67
N PRO A 36 -9.79 6.88 1.77
CA PRO A 36 -9.40 8.23 2.15
C PRO A 36 -10.48 8.90 3.00
N THR A 37 -10.05 9.62 4.04
CA THR A 37 -10.96 10.48 4.80
C THR A 37 -11.11 11.81 4.08
N TRP A 38 -12.36 12.19 3.81
CA TRP A 38 -12.65 13.47 3.16
C TRP A 38 -12.38 14.64 4.12
N ASN A 39 -11.80 15.72 3.59
CA ASN A 39 -11.77 17.04 4.21
C ASN A 39 -11.75 18.11 3.11
N LEU A 40 -12.25 19.31 3.44
CA LEU A 40 -12.40 20.41 2.49
C LEU A 40 -11.10 20.76 1.74
N GLY A 41 -9.95 20.66 2.42
CA GLY A 41 -8.65 20.99 1.85
C GLY A 41 -7.95 19.86 1.09
N GLY A 42 -8.49 18.64 1.12
CA GLY A 42 -7.85 17.46 0.51
C GLY A 42 -6.53 17.03 1.16
N TYR A 43 -6.28 17.40 2.42
CA TYR A 43 -4.99 17.18 3.09
C TYR A 43 -4.93 15.85 3.84
N GLY A 44 -3.70 15.40 4.13
CA GLY A 44 -3.45 14.29 5.07
C GLY A 44 -3.92 12.92 4.59
N ASN A 45 -4.15 12.74 3.29
CA ASN A 45 -4.49 11.42 2.76
C ASN A 45 -3.33 10.45 3.00
N ASN A 46 -3.59 9.45 3.83
CA ASN A 46 -2.68 8.36 4.13
C ASN A 46 -3.36 7.01 3.95
N ALA A 47 -4.44 6.92 3.17
CA ALA A 47 -5.11 5.67 2.87
C ALA A 47 -4.17 4.66 2.19
N VAL A 48 -4.52 3.38 2.29
CA VAL A 48 -3.78 2.31 1.62
C VAL A 48 -3.68 2.60 0.12
N GLN A 49 -2.46 2.75 -0.37
CA GLN A 49 -2.19 2.85 -1.80
C GLN A 49 -2.42 1.49 -2.45
N ARG A 50 -3.09 1.52 -3.60
CA ARG A 50 -3.42 0.37 -4.43
C ARG A 50 -2.77 0.51 -5.79
N ILE A 51 -2.09 -0.53 -6.25
CA ILE A 51 -1.41 -0.56 -7.54
C ILE A 51 -1.89 -1.82 -8.27
N ARG A 52 -2.43 -1.65 -9.48
CA ARG A 52 -2.73 -2.78 -10.35
C ARG A 52 -1.44 -3.28 -10.99
N ALA A 53 -1.26 -4.59 -11.00
CA ALA A 53 -0.11 -5.25 -11.57
C ALA A 53 -0.56 -6.46 -12.39
N THR A 54 -0.06 -6.54 -13.63
CA THR A 54 -0.18 -7.72 -14.49
C THR A 54 1.12 -8.52 -14.38
N VAL A 55 1.00 -9.78 -14.00
CA VAL A 55 2.10 -10.74 -14.05
C VAL A 55 1.92 -11.54 -15.34
N VAL A 56 2.87 -11.39 -16.25
CA VAL A 56 2.89 -12.15 -17.51
C VAL A 56 3.65 -13.45 -17.29
N SER A 57 3.20 -14.54 -17.92
CA SER A 57 4.06 -15.72 -18.05
C SER A 57 5.27 -15.35 -18.89
N GLU A 58 6.41 -16.00 -18.64
CA GLU A 58 7.52 -15.94 -19.59
C GLU A 58 7.01 -16.38 -20.97
N PRO A 59 7.47 -15.72 -22.05
CA PRO A 59 7.07 -16.08 -23.41
C PRO A 59 7.51 -17.50 -23.81
#